data_AF-A0A1X1D735-F1
#
_entry.id   AF-A0A1X1D735-F1
#
_cell.length_a   1.000
_cell.length_b   1.000
_cell.length_c   1.000
_cell.angle_alpha   90.00
_cell.angle_beta   90.00
_cell.angle_gamma   90.00
#
_symmetry.space_group_name_H-M   'P 1'
#
loop_
_entity.id
_entity.type
_entity.pdbx_description
1 polymer ?
#
loop_
_entity_poly.entity_id
_entity_poly.type
_entity_poly.pdbx_seq_one_letter_code
_entity_poly.pdbx_strand_id
1 'polypeptide(L)'
;MGESLISYKTMVATQYSSYWAFGSMLAAIVSACATLITLHYARKALDTWKQQEALKIKIDFKSAAVDLLYALDAMPDNWSHMHVNLARVAIDRGDINSSDKKREVQIFYLKQDMVESNRMAERRWMMCKPLLKDSEMPELWKKFQHDFWLYSVKGGNKAEILPLLKKVVDEMVIF
;
A
#
# COMPACT_ATOMS: atom_id res chain seq x y z
N MET A 1 23.76 28.02 -75.72
CA MET A 1 24.36 28.56 -74.47
C MET A 1 23.42 28.50 -73.25
N GLY A 2 22.09 28.47 -73.42
CA GLY A 2 21.16 28.37 -72.27
C GLY A 2 21.13 26.99 -71.59
N GLU A 3 21.16 25.90 -72.35
CA GLU A 3 21.02 24.53 -71.82
C GLU A 3 22.20 24.09 -70.94
N SER A 4 23.44 24.44 -71.31
CA SER A 4 24.64 24.12 -70.52
C SER A 4 24.69 24.89 -69.19
N LEU A 5 24.23 26.15 -69.18
CA LEU A 5 24.12 26.95 -67.96
C LEU A 5 23.03 26.42 -67.02
N ILE A 6 21.89 26.00 -67.57
CA ILE A 6 20.80 25.40 -66.80
C ILE A 6 21.27 24.07 -66.20
N SER A 7 21.92 23.22 -67.01
CA SER A 7 22.49 21.93 -66.57
C SER A 7 23.53 22.10 -65.45
N TYR A 8 24.40 23.12 -65.55
CA TYR A 8 25.37 23.43 -64.49
C TYR A 8 24.70 23.87 -63.19
N LYS A 9 23.70 24.77 -63.26
CA LYS A 9 22.98 25.24 -62.07
C LYS A 9 22.18 24.12 -61.40
N THR A 10 21.54 23.25 -62.18
CA THR A 10 20.86 22.07 -61.63
C THR A 10 21.85 21.08 -61.02
N MET A 11 23.04 20.90 -61.60
CA MET A 11 24.09 20.06 -61.02
C MET A 11 24.54 20.58 -59.65
N VAL A 12 24.81 21.89 -59.52
CA VAL A 12 25.22 22.51 -58.24
C VAL A 12 24.09 22.44 -57.21
N ALA A 13 22.85 22.74 -57.60
CA ALA A 13 21.69 22.64 -56.72
C ALA A 13 21.47 21.20 -56.21
N THR A 14 21.64 20.21 -57.10
CA THR A 14 21.57 18.78 -56.74
C THR A 14 22.66 18.44 -55.72
N GLN A 15 23.89 18.92 -55.93
CA GLN A 15 25.00 18.68 -55.01
C GLN A 15 24.76 19.27 -53.60
N TYR A 16 24.29 20.51 -53.51
CA TYR A 16 23.91 21.11 -52.22
C TYR A 16 22.76 20.36 -51.54
N SER A 17 21.78 19.91 -52.32
CA SER A 17 20.65 19.13 -51.81
C SER A 17 21.11 17.78 -51.27
N SER A 18 22.09 17.14 -51.89
CA SER A 18 22.70 15.90 -51.39
C SER A 18 23.43 16.08 -50.06
N TYR A 19 24.15 17.19 -49.86
CA TYR A 19 24.80 17.47 -48.56
C TYR A 19 23.78 17.70 -47.44
N TRP A 20 22.71 18.44 -47.71
CA TRP A 20 21.62 18.63 -46.75
C TRP A 20 20.88 17.33 -46.43
N ALA A 21 20.64 16.49 -47.44
CA ALA A 21 20.03 15.16 -47.26
C ALA A 21 20.91 14.23 -46.43
N PHE A 22 22.24 14.25 -46.62
CA PHE A 22 23.16 13.47 -45.80
C PHE A 22 23.19 13.95 -44.34
N GLY A 23 23.21 15.28 -44.14
CA GLY A 23 23.15 15.89 -42.81
C GLY A 23 21.84 15.56 -42.06
N SER A 24 20.70 15.60 -42.74
CA SER A 24 19.41 15.25 -42.14
C SER A 24 19.30 13.76 -41.83
N MET A 25 19.90 12.88 -42.64
CA MET A 25 19.96 11.44 -42.38
C MET A 25 20.78 11.14 -41.12
N LEU A 26 21.92 11.81 -40.93
CA LEU A 26 22.72 11.69 -39.70
C LEU A 26 21.95 12.19 -38.48
N ALA A 27 21.29 13.34 -38.59
CA ALA A 27 20.46 13.87 -37.51
C ALA A 27 19.31 12.92 -37.15
N ALA A 28 18.68 12.28 -38.15
CA ALA A 28 17.63 11.29 -37.94
C ALA A 28 18.16 10.05 -37.20
N ILE A 29 19.36 9.56 -37.55
CA ILE A 29 20.00 8.43 -36.85
C ILE A 29 20.27 8.79 -35.38
N VAL A 30 20.84 9.96 -35.12
CA VAL A 30 21.11 10.42 -33.74
C VAL A 30 19.81 10.56 -32.94
N SER A 31 18.77 11.14 -33.54
CA SER A 31 17.46 11.26 -32.90
C SER A 31 16.82 9.90 -32.62
N ALA A 32 16.97 8.93 -33.54
CA ALA A 32 16.50 7.56 -33.34
C ALA A 32 17.25 6.88 -32.18
N CYS A 33 18.57 7.02 -32.11
CA CYS A 33 19.38 6.50 -30.99
C CYS A 33 18.97 7.14 -29.65
N ALA A 34 18.81 8.46 -29.60
CA ALA A 34 18.35 9.17 -28.41
C ALA A 34 16.97 8.68 -27.92
N THR A 35 16.06 8.39 -28.85
CA THR A 35 14.73 7.85 -28.55
C THR A 35 14.83 6.44 -27.97
N LEU A 36 15.68 5.57 -28.54
CA LEU A 36 15.91 4.22 -28.02
C LEU A 36 16.50 4.22 -26.61
N ILE A 37 17.46 5.12 -26.33
CA ILE A 37 18.05 5.29 -25.00
C ILE A 37 16.96 5.74 -24.01
N THR A 38 16.18 6.75 -24.37
CA THR A 38 15.06 7.23 -23.54
C THR A 38 14.07 6.11 -23.24
N LEU A 39 13.69 5.31 -24.24
CA LEU A 39 12.79 4.17 -24.07
C LEU A 39 13.38 3.11 -23.13
N HIS A 40 14.69 2.86 -23.22
CA HIS A 40 15.38 1.92 -22.33
C HIS A 40 15.31 2.38 -20.87
N TYR A 41 15.59 3.66 -20.59
CA TYR A 41 15.47 4.21 -19.24
C TYR A 41 14.02 4.25 -18.75
N ALA A 42 13.06 4.57 -19.62
CA ALA A 42 11.64 4.55 -19.26
C ALA A 42 11.17 3.15 -18.81
N ARG A 43 11.64 2.09 -19.47
CA ARG A 43 11.35 0.71 -19.04
C ARG A 43 11.93 0.41 -17.66
N LYS A 44 13.20 0.74 -17.42
CA LYS A 44 13.83 0.57 -16.10
C LYS A 44 13.12 1.35 -15.00
N ALA A 45 12.71 2.58 -15.31
CA ALA A 45 11.95 3.42 -14.38
C ALA A 45 10.60 2.79 -14.04
N LEU A 46 9.90 2.22 -15.02
CA LEU A 46 8.62 1.53 -14.80
C LEU A 46 8.79 0.29 -13.93
N ASP A 47 9.83 -0.51 -14.16
CA ASP A 47 10.10 -1.70 -13.34
C ASP A 47 10.46 -1.32 -11.90
N THR A 48 11.27 -0.27 -11.73
CA THR A 48 11.60 0.28 -10.41
C THR A 48 10.34 0.79 -9.70
N TRP A 49 9.48 1.50 -10.42
CA TRP A 49 8.23 2.03 -9.88
C TRP A 49 7.29 0.92 -9.39
N LYS A 50 7.15 -0.17 -10.16
CA LYS A 50 6.37 -1.34 -9.73
C LYS A 50 6.93 -1.97 -8.45
N GLN A 51 8.25 -2.08 -8.32
CA GLN A 51 8.88 -2.60 -7.11
C GLN A 51 8.63 -1.68 -5.91
N GLN A 52 8.72 -0.37 -6.10
CA GLN A 52 8.41 0.63 -5.06
C GLN A 52 6.94 0.59 -4.64
N GLU A 53 6.02 0.45 -5.59
CA GLU A 53 4.59 0.35 -5.31
C GLU A 53 4.27 -0.92 -4.51
N ALA A 54 4.85 -2.06 -4.88
CA ALA A 54 4.71 -3.30 -4.12
C ALA A 54 5.27 -3.17 -2.69
N LEU A 55 6.42 -2.52 -2.52
CA LEU A 55 7.00 -2.25 -1.20
C LEU A 55 6.09 -1.34 -0.36
N LYS A 56 5.55 -0.28 -0.97
CA LYS A 56 4.64 0.66 -0.32
C LYS A 56 3.40 -0.05 0.21
N ILE A 57 2.79 -0.93 -0.58
CA ILE A 57 1.61 -1.71 -0.16
C ILE A 57 1.93 -2.59 1.05
N LYS A 58 3.13 -3.20 1.10
CA LYS A 58 3.59 -3.98 2.26
C LYS A 58 3.77 -3.12 3.51
N ILE A 59 4.39 -1.94 3.36
CA ILE A 59 4.56 -0.96 4.46
C ILE A 59 3.21 -0.51 4.99
N ASP A 60 2.28 -0.17 4.10
CA ASP A 60 0.95 0.30 4.48
C ASP A 60 0.21 -0.76 5.30
N PHE A 61 0.26 -2.03 4.88
CA PHE A 61 -0.32 -3.12 5.66
C PHE A 61 0.37 -3.32 7.01
N LYS A 62 1.72 -3.33 7.07
CA LYS A 62 2.43 -3.45 8.35
C LYS A 62 2.07 -2.32 9.32
N SER A 63 2.01 -1.08 8.83
CA SER A 63 1.57 0.08 9.62
C SER A 63 0.18 -0.14 10.19
N ALA A 64 -0.75 -0.66 9.40
CA ALA A 64 -2.11 -0.94 9.87
C ALA A 64 -2.18 -2.03 10.93
N ALA A 65 -1.36 -3.08 10.75
CA ALA A 65 -1.26 -4.16 11.72
C ALA A 65 -0.64 -3.67 13.05
N VAL A 66 0.29 -2.72 12.98
CA VAL A 66 0.85 -2.04 14.16
C VAL A 66 -0.19 -1.14 14.83
N ASP A 67 -0.99 -0.39 14.08
CA ASP A 67 -2.08 0.43 14.63
C ASP A 67 -3.10 -0.45 15.36
N LEU A 68 -3.45 -1.60 14.75
CA LEU A 68 -4.28 -2.61 15.39
C LEU A 68 -3.62 -3.21 16.65
N LEU A 69 -2.31 -3.41 16.64
CA LEU A 69 -1.58 -3.92 17.80
C LEU A 69 -1.68 -2.95 18.98
N TYR A 70 -1.52 -1.65 18.73
CA TYR A 70 -1.71 -0.63 19.77
C TYR A 70 -3.16 -0.57 20.27
N ALA A 71 -4.14 -0.65 19.37
CA ALA A 71 -5.55 -0.66 19.76
C ALA A 71 -5.91 -1.90 20.59
N LEU A 72 -5.34 -3.07 20.25
CA LEU A 72 -5.51 -4.31 21.00
C LEU A 72 -4.81 -4.26 22.36
N ASP A 73 -3.63 -3.66 22.45
CA ASP A 73 -2.88 -3.52 23.71
C ASP A 73 -3.58 -2.53 24.67
N ALA A 74 -4.21 -1.49 24.14
CA ALA A 74 -5.00 -0.53 24.91
C ALA A 74 -6.27 -1.14 25.54
N MET A 75 -6.76 -2.28 25.03
CA MET A 75 -7.87 -3.00 25.67
C MET A 75 -7.46 -3.49 27.06
N PRO A 76 -8.41 -3.54 28.02
CA PRO A 76 -8.16 -4.17 29.31
C PRO A 76 -7.84 -5.66 29.12
N ASP A 77 -7.05 -6.22 30.04
CA ASP A 77 -6.61 -7.62 29.96
C ASP A 77 -7.77 -8.59 29.77
N ASN A 78 -8.87 -8.35 30.48
CA ASN A 78 -10.12 -9.08 30.33
C ASN A 78 -11.28 -8.12 30.10
N TRP A 79 -12.11 -8.42 29.12
CA TRP A 79 -13.41 -7.77 28.92
C TRP A 79 -14.44 -8.79 28.44
N SER A 80 -15.71 -8.38 28.44
CA SER A 80 -16.87 -9.20 28.11
C SER A 80 -17.96 -8.33 27.49
N HIS A 81 -18.90 -8.96 26.79
CA HIS A 81 -20.05 -8.27 26.20
C HIS A 81 -20.96 -7.55 27.22
N MET A 82 -20.90 -7.93 28.49
CA MET A 82 -21.62 -7.24 29.56
C MET A 82 -21.17 -5.79 29.67
N HIS A 83 -19.86 -5.52 29.57
CA HIS A 83 -19.30 -4.18 29.65
C HIS A 83 -19.87 -3.27 28.55
N VAL A 84 -19.94 -3.79 27.32
CA VAL A 84 -20.51 -3.10 26.15
C VAL A 84 -22.00 -2.79 26.34
N ASN A 85 -22.77 -3.73 26.89
CA ASN A 85 -24.20 -3.54 27.12
C ASN A 85 -24.46 -2.50 28.22
N LEU A 86 -23.71 -2.55 29.32
CA LEU A 86 -23.80 -1.57 30.40
C LEU A 86 -23.41 -0.17 29.93
N ALA A 87 -22.36 -0.07 29.11
CA ALA A 87 -21.95 1.19 28.49
C ALA A 87 -23.06 1.82 27.63
N ARG A 88 -23.70 1.03 26.76
CA ARG A 88 -24.83 1.52 25.95
C ARG A 88 -25.95 2.09 26.81
N VAL A 89 -26.37 1.37 27.85
CA VAL A 89 -27.41 1.83 28.77
C VAL A 89 -27.00 3.11 29.49
N ALA A 90 -25.72 3.24 29.89
CA ALA A 90 -25.22 4.45 30.54
C ALA A 90 -25.19 5.66 29.59
N ILE A 91 -24.79 5.44 28.33
CA ILE A 91 -24.77 6.47 27.27
C ILE A 91 -26.20 6.92 26.95
N ASP A 92 -27.12 5.98 26.71
CA ASP A 92 -28.50 6.27 26.35
C ASP A 92 -29.24 7.06 27.45
N ARG A 93 -28.91 6.80 28.72
CA ARG A 93 -29.48 7.52 29.87
C ARG A 93 -28.77 8.83 30.20
N GLY A 94 -27.63 9.11 29.56
CA GLY A 94 -26.80 10.29 29.86
C GLY A 94 -26.21 10.33 31.27
N ASP A 95 -26.22 9.21 32.00
CA ASP A 95 -25.76 9.14 33.39
C ASP A 95 -24.41 8.40 33.47
N ILE A 96 -23.33 9.14 33.25
CA ILE A 96 -21.94 8.64 33.24
C ILE A 96 -21.17 9.19 34.46
N ASN A 97 -21.86 9.55 35.54
CA ASN A 97 -21.22 10.25 36.65
C ASN A 97 -20.40 9.33 37.58
N SER A 98 -20.75 8.03 37.66
CA SER A 98 -20.00 7.07 38.49
C SER A 98 -18.74 6.54 37.79
N SER A 99 -17.72 6.23 38.59
CA SER A 99 -16.45 5.65 38.11
C SER A 99 -16.65 4.37 37.31
N ASP A 100 -17.56 3.50 37.76
CA ASP A 100 -17.82 2.22 37.11
C ASP A 100 -18.40 2.43 35.72
N LYS A 101 -19.40 3.31 35.57
CA LYS A 101 -19.99 3.62 34.28
C LYS A 101 -18.99 4.26 33.33
N LYS A 102 -18.10 5.14 33.82
CA LYS A 102 -17.00 5.70 33.02
C LYS A 102 -16.09 4.61 32.48
N ARG A 103 -15.72 3.63 33.30
CA ARG A 103 -14.92 2.48 32.87
C ARG A 103 -15.64 1.67 31.79
N GLU A 104 -16.94 1.40 31.96
CA GLU A 104 -17.73 0.68 30.96
C GLU A 104 -17.75 1.40 29.61
N VAL A 105 -18.02 2.71 29.65
CA VAL A 105 -18.02 3.58 28.47
C VAL A 105 -16.65 3.62 27.79
N GLN A 106 -15.56 3.65 28.56
CA GLN A 106 -14.21 3.59 28.02
C GLN A 106 -13.95 2.26 27.28
N ILE A 107 -14.31 1.13 27.89
CA ILE A 107 -14.17 -0.20 27.25
C ILE A 107 -14.98 -0.27 25.96
N PHE A 108 -16.17 0.35 25.93
CA PHE A 108 -16.98 0.44 24.72
C PHE A 108 -16.25 1.17 23.58
N TYR A 109 -15.65 2.33 23.84
CA TYR A 109 -14.92 3.07 22.81
C TYR A 109 -13.63 2.35 22.38
N LEU A 110 -12.86 1.80 23.32
CA LEU A 110 -11.67 1.01 23.01
C LEU A 110 -12.01 -0.19 22.10
N LYS A 111 -13.13 -0.85 22.35
CA LYS A 111 -13.62 -1.91 21.47
C LYS A 111 -13.92 -1.39 20.06
N GLN A 112 -14.57 -0.23 19.94
CA GLN A 112 -14.86 0.37 18.63
C GLN A 112 -13.58 0.69 17.87
N ASP A 113 -12.60 1.30 18.54
CA ASP A 113 -11.29 1.65 17.95
C ASP A 113 -10.53 0.40 17.50
N MET A 114 -10.54 -0.65 18.32
CA MET A 114 -9.95 -1.96 17.98
C MET A 114 -10.60 -2.58 16.74
N VAL A 115 -11.94 -2.57 16.66
CA VAL A 115 -12.66 -3.12 15.49
C VAL A 115 -12.38 -2.29 14.25
N GLU A 116 -12.35 -0.97 14.35
CA GLU A 116 -12.06 -0.10 13.19
C GLU A 116 -10.62 -0.27 12.71
N SER A 117 -9.66 -0.36 13.63
CA SER A 117 -8.26 -0.64 13.31
C SER A 117 -8.11 -1.99 12.60
N ASN A 118 -8.90 -3.01 13.00
CA ASN A 118 -8.89 -4.30 12.31
C ASN A 118 -9.44 -4.19 10.88
N ARG A 119 -10.52 -3.44 10.69
CA ARG A 119 -11.08 -3.21 9.34
C ARG A 119 -10.11 -2.47 8.43
N MET A 120 -9.34 -1.52 8.97
CA MET A 120 -8.26 -0.86 8.22
C MET A 120 -7.16 -1.85 7.83
N ALA A 121 -6.73 -2.70 8.76
CA ALA A 121 -5.74 -3.73 8.50
C ALA A 121 -6.23 -4.75 7.46
N GLU A 122 -7.49 -5.20 7.52
CA GLU A 122 -8.10 -6.08 6.53
C GLU A 122 -8.14 -5.47 5.13
N ARG A 123 -8.51 -4.18 5.01
CA ARG A 123 -8.52 -3.49 3.71
C ARG A 123 -7.14 -3.45 3.08
N ARG A 124 -6.12 -3.14 3.86
CA ARG A 124 -4.73 -3.10 3.40
C ARG A 124 -4.17 -4.51 3.14
N TRP A 125 -4.60 -5.51 3.92
CA TRP A 125 -4.29 -6.92 3.67
C TRP A 125 -4.81 -7.37 2.30
N MET A 126 -6.05 -7.02 1.92
CA MET A 126 -6.61 -7.42 0.62
C MET A 126 -5.75 -6.94 -0.56
N MET A 127 -5.17 -5.74 -0.45
CA MET A 127 -4.24 -5.19 -1.46
C MET A 127 -2.88 -5.88 -1.43
N CYS A 128 -2.42 -6.28 -0.24
CA CYS A 128 -1.11 -6.89 -0.03
C CYS A 128 -1.07 -8.41 -0.32
N LYS A 129 -2.20 -9.11 -0.18
CA LYS A 129 -2.32 -10.57 -0.30
C LYS A 129 -1.64 -11.16 -1.54
N PRO A 130 -1.79 -10.61 -2.76
CA PRO A 130 -1.12 -11.17 -3.94
C PRO A 130 0.40 -11.13 -3.86
N LEU A 131 0.97 -10.16 -3.13
CA LEU A 131 2.41 -9.93 -2.97
C LEU A 131 3.05 -10.84 -1.90
N LEU A 132 2.22 -11.50 -1.08
CA LEU A 132 2.64 -12.34 0.05
C LEU A 132 2.16 -13.79 -0.07
N LYS A 133 1.58 -14.16 -1.22
CA LYS A 133 0.97 -15.47 -1.47
C LYS A 133 1.90 -16.67 -1.23
N ASP A 134 3.20 -16.48 -1.47
CA ASP A 134 4.22 -17.53 -1.38
C ASP A 134 4.89 -17.58 0.01
N SER A 135 4.43 -16.76 0.97
CA SER A 135 4.93 -16.72 2.35
C SER A 135 3.95 -17.39 3.32
N GLU A 136 4.36 -17.57 4.59
CA GLU A 136 3.47 -18.08 5.65
C GLU A 136 2.41 -17.05 6.11
N MET A 137 2.54 -15.79 5.66
CA MET A 137 1.67 -14.68 6.09
C MET A 137 0.17 -14.91 5.91
N PRO A 138 -0.32 -15.48 4.78
CA PRO A 138 -1.75 -15.69 4.60
C PRO A 138 -2.37 -16.61 5.66
N GLU A 139 -1.66 -17.65 6.07
CA GLU A 139 -2.15 -18.57 7.09
C GLU A 139 -2.09 -17.95 8.49
N LEU A 140 -1.03 -17.21 8.81
CA LEU A 140 -0.92 -16.47 10.06
C LEU A 140 -1.99 -15.41 10.21
N TRP A 141 -2.22 -14.60 9.16
CA TRP A 141 -3.24 -13.58 9.15
C TRP A 141 -4.64 -14.19 9.27
N LYS A 142 -4.91 -15.29 8.55
CA LYS A 142 -6.18 -16.01 8.63
C LYS A 142 -6.44 -16.55 10.03
N LYS A 143 -5.43 -17.14 10.68
CA LYS A 143 -5.54 -17.62 12.06
C LYS A 143 -5.82 -16.47 13.02
N PHE A 144 -5.05 -15.38 12.92
CA PHE A 144 -5.28 -14.18 13.72
C PHE A 144 -6.72 -13.65 13.54
N GLN A 145 -7.20 -13.51 12.31
CA GLN A 145 -8.54 -13.00 12.04
C GLN A 145 -9.65 -13.88 12.62
N HIS A 146 -9.48 -15.21 12.59
CA HIS A 146 -10.42 -16.14 13.21
C HIS A 146 -10.51 -15.91 14.73
N ASP A 147 -9.36 -15.86 15.40
CA ASP A 147 -9.28 -15.71 16.86
C ASP A 147 -9.72 -14.29 17.28
N PHE A 148 -9.34 -13.27 16.51
CA PHE A 148 -9.77 -11.88 16.70
C PHE A 148 -11.29 -11.76 16.60
N TRP A 149 -11.93 -12.40 15.61
CA TRP A 149 -13.38 -12.36 15.48
C TRP A 149 -14.06 -12.92 16.73
N LEU A 150 -13.61 -14.09 17.21
CA LEU A 150 -14.15 -14.72 18.43
C LEU A 150 -14.03 -13.78 19.64
N TYR A 151 -12.88 -13.15 19.83
CA TYR A 151 -12.64 -12.20 20.90
C TYR A 151 -13.46 -10.92 20.76
N SER A 152 -13.59 -10.36 19.56
CA SER A 152 -14.38 -9.15 19.31
C SER A 152 -15.88 -9.34 19.62
N VAL A 153 -16.36 -10.59 19.53
CA VAL A 153 -17.77 -10.97 19.73
C VAL A 153 -18.06 -11.53 21.12
N LYS A 154 -17.10 -12.17 21.79
CA LYS A 154 -17.33 -12.78 23.12
C LYS A 154 -16.69 -11.98 24.25
N GLY A 155 -15.69 -11.17 23.93
CA GLY A 155 -14.67 -10.77 24.89
C GLY A 155 -13.72 -11.92 25.21
N GLY A 156 -12.87 -11.73 26.19
CA GLY A 156 -11.86 -12.70 26.59
C GLY A 156 -10.57 -12.03 27.04
N ASN A 157 -9.50 -12.82 27.10
CA ASN A 157 -8.19 -12.35 27.52
C ASN A 157 -7.37 -11.88 26.31
N LYS A 158 -6.86 -10.64 26.35
CA LYS A 158 -6.03 -10.09 25.26
C LYS A 158 -4.73 -10.88 25.05
N ALA A 159 -4.22 -11.53 26.09
CA ALA A 159 -2.99 -12.32 26.05
C ALA A 159 -3.05 -13.52 25.09
N GLU A 160 -4.25 -13.97 24.70
CA GLU A 160 -4.43 -15.06 23.74
C GLU A 160 -4.19 -14.62 22.29
N ILE A 161 -4.43 -13.33 21.99
CA ILE A 161 -4.47 -12.81 20.61
C ILE A 161 -3.31 -11.87 20.31
N LEU A 162 -2.88 -11.11 21.31
CA LEU A 162 -1.79 -10.15 21.17
C LEU A 162 -0.49 -10.81 20.65
N PRO A 163 -0.09 -12.02 21.11
CA PRO A 163 1.07 -12.72 20.53
C PRO A 163 0.90 -13.10 19.06
N LEU A 164 -0.32 -13.45 18.62
CA LEU A 164 -0.60 -13.81 17.23
C LEU A 164 -0.44 -12.61 16.31
N LEU A 165 -0.96 -11.45 16.72
CA LEU A 165 -0.80 -10.21 15.95
C LEU A 165 0.65 -9.73 15.95
N LYS A 166 1.33 -9.84 17.09
CA LYS A 166 2.76 -9.52 17.19
C LYS A 166 3.59 -10.38 16.23
N LYS A 167 3.29 -11.69 16.15
CA LYS A 167 3.91 -12.59 15.18
C LYS A 167 3.71 -12.12 13.73
N VAL A 168 2.50 -11.69 13.37
CA VAL A 168 2.20 -11.13 12.03
C VAL A 168 3.05 -9.90 11.73
N VAL A 169 3.21 -8.99 12.70
CA VAL A 169 4.00 -7.76 12.54
C VAL A 169 5.50 -8.06 12.44
N ASP A 170 6.00 -8.98 13.25
CA ASP A 170 7.42 -9.32 13.34
C ASP A 170 7.89 -10.11 12.11
N GLU A 171 7.09 -11.06 11.61
CA GLU A 171 7.43 -11.85 10.42
C GLU A 171 7.28 -11.07 9.10
N MET A 172 6.60 -9.91 9.14
CA MET A 172 6.54 -9.04 7.98
C MET A 172 7.87 -8.31 7.77
N VAL A 173 8.76 -8.96 7.03
CA VAL A 173 10.04 -8.40 6.58
C VAL A 173 9.79 -7.44 5.41
N ILE A 174 10.19 -6.18 5.60
CA ILE A 174 10.07 -5.11 4.61
C ILE A 174 11.40 -4.89 3.86
N PHE A 175 12.51 -5.36 4.42
CA PHE A 175 13.87 -5.19 3.90
C PHE A 175 14.67 -6.49 4.00
#